data_AF-A0A7Y3I7R6-F1
#
_entry.id   AF-A0A7Y3I7R6-F1
#
_cell.length_a   1.000
_cell.length_b   1.000
_cell.length_c   1.000
_cell.angle_alpha   90.00
_cell.angle_beta   90.00
_cell.angle_gamma   90.00
#
_symmetry.space_group_name_H-M   'P 1'
#
loop_
_entity.id
_entity.type
_entity.pdbx_description
1 polymer ?
#
loop_
_entity_poly.entity_id
_entity_poly.type
_entity_poly.pdbx_seq_one_letter_code
_entity_poly.pdbx_strand_id
1 'polypeptide(L)'
;MNQGSATGPGPHPSFIEALLDPRAYRETTRRPRLKETHISWLLFTDNYVYKVKKPLDFGFLDFSTLERRKHFCEEEVRLNRRLSPGVYLGVEEITKAGTGPEEDGGDGDGGPAFVLGGRGPAVDYAVKMRRLPEDGWLAGLLERDEADASMIQRIAGRIADFHGSAQAPEWGEPGASVALVTENTEENFQQTADCVGWTLSTAAYDAVRAYTRIFLQSRRDLFVKREAEGHVRDCHGDLHAAQICVENGIDFIDCIEFNDRFRVGDTAADLAFLSMDLEARGHPELARVLVDEYQARRQDEGLNTVLDFYQCYRAFTRGKVESFRARQLPEGTDDRQEATQSATRYFELARAYASPRGPQLIVMTGLMGTGKSTVARMVGDAWAAVVLRSDEVRKELSGVPTHEHQYTGWQQGIYSEERTEETYEEMHRRASEALASGAVVVLDGSYSRNRWRQAARELAAEHDAGFTMVETRCAPDRVRERLAEREQSGDDVSDGRWALAARQAEEYDPPLDDMAADWVPVRSDGPPDDLGYRVLVRLYGATGSSPARRPLF
;
A
#
# COMPACT_ATOMS: atom_id res chain seq x y z
N MET A 1 -3.10 28.00 -0.11
CA MET A 1 -4.35 28.73 -0.43
C MET A 1 -4.61 28.61 -1.92
N ASN A 2 -5.46 27.66 -2.30
CA ASN A 2 -6.14 27.66 -3.59
C ASN A 2 -7.47 26.94 -3.33
N GLN A 3 -8.53 27.71 -3.15
CA GLN A 3 -9.87 27.19 -2.87
C GLN A 3 -10.47 26.71 -4.19
N GLY A 4 -10.25 25.45 -4.53
CA GLY A 4 -11.07 24.75 -5.52
C GLY A 4 -12.37 24.31 -4.84
N SER A 5 -13.41 25.14 -4.96
CA SER A 5 -14.76 24.78 -4.54
C SER A 5 -15.21 23.53 -5.29
N ALA A 6 -15.49 22.45 -4.56
CA ALA A 6 -16.23 21.31 -5.09
C ALA A 6 -17.66 21.76 -5.38
N THR A 7 -17.93 22.10 -6.63
CA THR A 7 -19.29 22.25 -7.14
C THR A 7 -19.82 20.86 -7.49
N GLY A 8 -21.07 20.56 -7.14
CA GLY A 8 -21.81 19.40 -7.66
C GLY A 8 -21.81 19.34 -9.19
N PRO A 9 -22.38 18.30 -9.82
CA PRO A 9 -22.28 18.12 -11.27
C PRO A 9 -22.86 19.36 -11.96
N GLY A 10 -21.99 20.19 -12.52
CA GLY A 10 -22.38 21.25 -13.43
C GLY A 10 -23.06 20.65 -14.65
N PRO A 11 -23.82 21.44 -15.42
CA PRO A 11 -24.39 20.96 -16.66
C PRO A 11 -23.28 20.41 -17.56
N HIS A 12 -23.50 19.22 -18.14
CA HIS A 12 -22.54 18.63 -19.06
C HIS A 12 -22.35 19.55 -20.28
N PRO A 13 -21.20 19.50 -20.98
CA PRO A 13 -21.08 20.19 -22.25
C PRO A 13 -22.20 19.78 -23.20
N SER A 14 -22.75 20.73 -23.96
CA SER A 14 -23.90 20.49 -24.84
C SER A 14 -23.67 19.37 -25.86
N PHE A 15 -22.42 19.14 -26.26
CA PHE A 15 -22.07 18.03 -27.14
C PHE A 15 -22.20 16.66 -26.45
N ILE A 16 -21.94 16.56 -25.15
CA ILE A 16 -22.15 15.32 -24.38
C ILE A 16 -23.65 15.02 -24.25
N GLU A 17 -24.47 16.04 -23.97
CA GLU A 17 -25.92 15.88 -23.89
C GLU A 17 -26.52 15.46 -25.25
N ALA A 18 -26.03 16.03 -26.35
CA ALA A 18 -26.47 15.66 -27.70
C ALA A 18 -26.16 14.19 -28.04
N LEU A 19 -25.06 13.64 -27.51
CA LEU A 19 -24.72 12.22 -27.69
C LEU A 19 -25.59 11.26 -26.87
N LEU A 20 -26.57 11.75 -26.10
CA LEU A 20 -27.63 10.88 -25.55
C LEU A 20 -28.72 10.55 -26.57
N ASP A 21 -28.78 11.27 -27.70
CA ASP A 21 -29.67 10.96 -28.81
C ASP A 21 -29.11 9.76 -29.61
N PRO A 22 -29.88 8.67 -29.80
CA PRO A 22 -29.46 7.54 -30.61
C PRO A 22 -29.08 7.89 -32.06
N ARG A 23 -29.64 8.97 -32.61
CA ARG A 23 -29.35 9.46 -33.97
C ARG A 23 -27.98 10.12 -34.10
N ALA A 24 -27.28 10.34 -32.99
CA ALA A 24 -25.94 10.92 -32.99
C ALA A 24 -24.84 9.93 -33.40
N TYR A 25 -25.19 8.65 -33.55
CA TYR A 25 -24.28 7.55 -33.83
C TYR A 25 -24.51 7.00 -35.23
N ARG A 26 -23.43 6.51 -35.87
CA ARG A 26 -23.53 5.83 -37.17
C ARG A 26 -24.10 4.43 -37.04
N GLU A 27 -23.81 3.73 -35.95
CA GLU A 27 -24.43 2.45 -35.64
C GLU A 27 -25.87 2.64 -35.16
N THR A 28 -26.68 1.60 -35.38
CA THR A 28 -27.99 1.52 -34.74
C THR A 28 -27.83 1.26 -33.24
N THR A 29 -28.35 2.16 -32.42
CA THR A 29 -28.44 2.04 -30.96
C THR A 29 -29.81 2.54 -30.50
N ARG A 30 -30.30 2.09 -29.35
CA ARG A 30 -31.64 2.49 -28.85
C ARG A 30 -31.61 3.53 -27.75
N ARG A 31 -30.68 3.40 -26.80
CA ARG A 31 -30.60 4.25 -25.61
C ARG A 31 -29.16 4.40 -25.14
N PRO A 32 -28.40 5.36 -25.71
CA PRO A 32 -27.12 5.75 -25.15
C PRO A 32 -27.27 6.14 -23.67
N ARG A 33 -26.37 5.64 -22.82
CA ARG A 33 -26.34 5.97 -21.39
C ARG A 33 -25.01 6.59 -21.03
N LEU A 34 -25.04 7.70 -20.31
CA LEU A 34 -23.85 8.36 -19.81
C LEU A 34 -23.49 7.80 -18.42
N LYS A 35 -22.23 7.39 -18.25
CA LYS A 35 -21.58 7.20 -16.96
C LYS A 35 -20.39 8.13 -16.89
N GLU A 36 -20.22 8.79 -15.75
CA GLU A 36 -19.12 9.70 -15.53
C GLU A 36 -18.05 9.07 -14.65
N THR A 37 -16.79 9.30 -15.00
CA THR A 37 -15.61 8.94 -14.20
C THR A 37 -14.90 10.22 -13.76
N HIS A 38 -13.81 10.10 -12.99
CA HIS A 38 -13.07 11.29 -12.55
C HIS A 38 -12.52 12.11 -13.72
N ILE A 39 -12.09 11.47 -14.82
CA ILE A 39 -11.38 12.11 -15.94
C ILE A 39 -12.07 11.95 -17.30
N SER A 40 -13.19 11.24 -17.39
CA SER A 40 -13.87 10.95 -18.65
C SER A 40 -15.38 10.81 -18.52
N TRP A 41 -16.08 11.06 -19.62
CA TRP A 41 -17.47 10.69 -19.86
C TRP A 41 -17.51 9.41 -20.71
N LEU A 42 -18.30 8.42 -20.27
CA LEU A 42 -18.47 7.14 -20.96
C LEU A 42 -19.90 7.06 -21.49
N LEU A 43 -20.05 6.98 -22.81
CA LEU A 43 -21.34 6.82 -23.48
C LEU A 43 -21.50 5.36 -23.93
N PHE A 44 -22.37 4.64 -23.22
CA PHE A 44 -22.68 3.24 -23.48
C PHE A 44 -23.82 3.12 -24.49
N THR A 45 -23.53 2.53 -25.65
CA THR A 45 -24.53 2.13 -26.64
C THR A 45 -24.82 0.63 -26.52
N ASP A 46 -25.65 0.10 -27.42
CA ASP A 46 -25.97 -1.33 -27.43
C ASP A 46 -24.71 -2.19 -27.67
N ASN A 47 -23.77 -1.73 -28.52
CA ASN A 47 -22.60 -2.51 -28.94
C ASN A 47 -21.25 -1.87 -28.58
N TYR A 48 -21.22 -0.57 -28.29
CA TYR A 48 -19.97 0.18 -28.10
C TYR A 48 -20.00 1.03 -26.83
N VAL A 49 -18.81 1.45 -26.43
CA VAL A 49 -18.59 2.49 -25.42
C VAL A 49 -17.72 3.56 -26.04
N TYR A 50 -18.15 4.81 -25.93
CA TYR A 50 -17.39 5.97 -26.37
C TYR A 50 -16.86 6.72 -25.15
N LYS A 51 -15.54 6.76 -24.98
CA LYS A 51 -14.88 7.44 -23.87
C LYS A 51 -14.37 8.80 -24.34
N VAL A 52 -14.94 9.87 -23.77
CA VAL A 52 -14.55 11.25 -24.03
C VAL A 52 -13.80 11.79 -22.82
N LYS A 53 -12.61 12.33 -23.05
CA LYS A 53 -11.76 12.88 -21.98
C LYS A 53 -12.28 14.25 -21.54
N LYS A 54 -12.31 14.51 -20.22
CA LYS A 54 -12.72 15.81 -19.69
C LYS A 54 -11.58 16.84 -19.86
N PRO A 55 -11.88 18.12 -20.11
CA PRO A 55 -10.87 19.17 -20.28
C PRO A 55 -10.26 19.60 -18.93
N LEU A 56 -9.45 18.73 -18.34
CA LEU A 56 -8.88 18.89 -16.99
C LEU A 56 -7.35 18.86 -17.02
N ASP A 57 -6.73 19.48 -16.03
CA ASP A 57 -5.29 19.39 -15.76
C ASP A 57 -5.08 19.14 -14.26
N PHE A 58 -4.47 18.01 -13.94
CA PHE A 58 -4.14 17.60 -12.57
C PHE A 58 -2.62 17.61 -12.29
N GLY A 59 -1.82 18.18 -13.19
CA GLY A 59 -0.36 18.21 -13.14
C GLY A 59 0.31 16.90 -13.56
N PHE A 60 -0.26 15.74 -13.20
CA PHE A 60 0.20 14.43 -13.67
C PHE A 60 -0.52 13.95 -14.95
N LEU A 61 -1.57 14.66 -15.35
CA LEU A 61 -2.41 14.42 -16.52
C LEU A 61 -2.93 15.77 -17.01
N ASP A 62 -2.88 15.99 -18.33
CA ASP A 62 -3.30 17.26 -18.94
C ASP A 62 -4.10 17.01 -20.23
N PHE A 63 -5.42 17.17 -20.09
CA PHE A 63 -6.42 17.07 -21.16
C PHE A 63 -7.04 18.45 -21.49
N SER A 64 -6.40 19.54 -21.05
CA SER A 64 -6.96 20.89 -21.12
C SER A 64 -7.27 21.36 -22.56
N THR A 65 -6.44 20.99 -23.54
CA THR A 65 -6.62 21.38 -24.94
C THR A 65 -7.19 20.26 -25.80
N LEU A 66 -7.83 20.64 -26.90
CA LEU A 66 -8.41 19.69 -27.86
C LEU A 66 -7.34 18.78 -28.49
N GLU A 67 -6.15 19.35 -28.79
CA GLU A 67 -5.02 18.63 -29.34
C GLU A 67 -4.49 17.57 -28.37
N ARG A 68 -4.40 17.90 -27.07
CA ARG A 68 -4.00 16.96 -26.02
C ARG A 68 -5.02 15.84 -25.87
N ARG A 69 -6.32 16.15 -25.89
CA ARG A 69 -7.35 15.11 -25.84
C ARG A 69 -7.30 14.18 -27.05
N LYS A 70 -7.06 14.70 -28.25
CA LYS A 70 -6.82 13.87 -29.44
C LYS A 70 -5.64 12.93 -29.22
N HIS A 71 -4.49 13.49 -28.85
CA HIS A 71 -3.26 12.73 -28.64
C HIS A 71 -3.46 11.59 -27.63
N PHE A 72 -4.04 11.88 -26.46
CA PHE A 72 -4.26 10.85 -25.45
C PHE A 72 -5.38 9.85 -25.81
N CYS A 73 -6.35 10.22 -26.66
CA CYS A 73 -7.27 9.22 -27.22
C CYS A 73 -6.52 8.25 -28.15
N GLU A 74 -5.61 8.76 -28.98
CA GLU A 74 -4.78 7.94 -29.87
C GLU A 74 -3.82 7.04 -29.08
N GLU A 75 -3.20 7.57 -28.02
CA GLU A 75 -2.33 6.79 -27.12
C GLU A 75 -3.11 5.72 -26.37
N GLU A 76 -4.30 6.02 -25.85
CA GLU A 76 -5.15 5.02 -25.19
C GLU A 76 -5.45 3.83 -26.13
N VAL A 77 -5.81 4.12 -27.39
CA VAL A 77 -6.03 3.08 -28.40
C VAL A 77 -4.74 2.31 -28.68
N ARG A 78 -3.61 3.00 -28.91
CA ARG A 78 -2.32 2.38 -29.22
C ARG A 78 -1.89 1.42 -28.12
N LEU A 79 -2.00 1.86 -26.87
CA LEU A 79 -1.50 1.14 -25.71
C LEU A 79 -2.38 -0.04 -25.32
N ASN A 80 -3.69 0.14 -25.31
CA ASN A 80 -4.59 -0.93 -24.92
C ASN A 80 -4.75 -2.00 -26.01
N ARG A 81 -4.53 -1.69 -27.29
CA ARG A 81 -4.49 -2.70 -28.37
C ARG A 81 -3.42 -3.77 -28.18
N ARG A 82 -2.39 -3.51 -27.37
CA ARG A 82 -1.34 -4.50 -27.04
C ARG A 82 -1.92 -5.72 -26.33
N LEU A 83 -2.96 -5.53 -25.52
CA LEU A 83 -3.62 -6.57 -24.74
C LEU A 83 -5.05 -6.88 -25.22
N SER A 84 -5.74 -5.90 -25.79
CA SER A 84 -7.17 -5.96 -26.13
C SER A 84 -7.48 -5.36 -27.52
N PRO A 85 -6.86 -5.86 -28.60
CA PRO A 85 -7.01 -5.29 -29.94
C PRO A 85 -8.45 -5.35 -30.49
N GLY A 86 -9.24 -6.34 -30.04
CA GLY A 86 -10.66 -6.47 -30.40
C GLY A 86 -11.60 -5.59 -29.57
N VAL A 87 -11.09 -4.88 -28.55
CA VAL A 87 -11.86 -3.93 -27.73
C VAL A 87 -11.63 -2.51 -28.21
N TYR A 88 -10.39 -2.08 -28.43
CA TYR A 88 -10.07 -0.70 -28.78
C TYR A 88 -10.10 -0.49 -30.30
N LEU A 89 -11.19 0.09 -30.81
CA LEU A 89 -11.51 0.12 -32.24
C LEU A 89 -10.99 1.37 -32.97
N GLY A 90 -10.71 2.45 -32.25
CA GLY A 90 -10.14 3.67 -32.83
C GLY A 90 -10.55 4.92 -32.08
N VAL A 91 -10.25 6.07 -32.69
CA VAL A 91 -10.70 7.39 -32.22
C VAL A 91 -11.72 7.91 -33.23
N GLU A 92 -12.86 8.39 -32.72
CA GLU A 92 -13.92 9.03 -33.50
C GLU A 92 -13.96 10.52 -33.18
N GLU A 93 -14.23 11.32 -34.20
CA GLU A 93 -14.40 12.77 -34.06
C GLU A 93 -15.83 13.08 -33.63
N ILE A 94 -15.99 13.99 -32.68
CA ILE A 94 -17.30 14.57 -32.34
C ILE A 94 -17.40 15.88 -33.10
N THR A 95 -18.37 16.03 -34.00
CA THR A 95 -18.54 17.24 -34.83
C THR A 95 -19.94 17.82 -34.64
N LYS A 96 -20.12 19.09 -35.01
CA LYS A 96 -21.46 19.65 -35.20
C LYS A 96 -22.15 18.93 -36.36
N ALA A 97 -23.46 18.71 -36.26
CA ALA A 97 -24.25 18.17 -37.36
C ALA A 97 -24.33 19.20 -38.51
N GLY A 98 -24.31 18.73 -39.76
CA GLY A 98 -24.53 19.55 -40.96
C GLY A 98 -23.39 20.48 -41.39
N THR A 99 -22.18 20.38 -40.81
CA THR A 99 -21.04 21.29 -41.11
C THR A 99 -20.04 20.74 -42.15
N GLY A 100 -20.47 19.85 -43.05
CA GLY A 100 -19.64 19.26 -44.10
C GLY A 100 -19.56 20.15 -45.37
N PRO A 101 -18.52 20.01 -46.22
CA PRO A 101 -18.34 20.88 -47.40
C PRO A 101 -19.45 20.81 -48.46
N GLU A 102 -20.26 19.76 -48.52
CA GLU A 102 -21.37 19.62 -49.46
C GLU A 102 -22.45 18.69 -48.87
N GLU A 103 -23.47 19.25 -48.23
CA GLU A 103 -24.82 18.67 -48.22
C GLU A 103 -25.80 19.84 -48.37
N ASP A 104 -26.45 19.88 -49.55
CA ASP A 104 -27.56 20.78 -49.85
C ASP A 104 -28.62 20.69 -48.76
N GLY A 105 -29.11 21.87 -48.35
CA GLY A 105 -30.12 22.04 -47.31
C GLY A 105 -31.33 21.14 -47.50
N GLY A 106 -31.42 20.12 -46.66
CA GLY A 106 -32.67 19.46 -46.31
C GLY A 106 -33.24 20.12 -45.06
N ASP A 107 -34.24 20.98 -45.24
CA ASP A 107 -35.06 21.47 -44.13
C ASP A 107 -35.79 20.29 -43.45
N GLY A 108 -35.62 20.17 -42.13
CA GLY A 108 -36.65 19.66 -41.23
C GLY A 108 -36.58 18.19 -40.80
N ASP A 109 -35.79 17.90 -39.76
CA ASP A 109 -36.24 17.19 -38.56
C ASP A 109 -35.23 17.48 -37.44
N GLY A 110 -35.67 17.56 -36.18
CA GLY A 110 -34.86 17.93 -35.01
C GLY A 110 -33.79 16.89 -34.65
N GLY A 111 -32.84 16.64 -35.54
CA GLY A 111 -31.66 15.79 -35.34
C GLY A 111 -30.70 16.36 -34.29
N PRO A 112 -29.78 15.54 -33.78
CA PRO A 112 -28.88 15.97 -32.73
C PRO A 112 -27.94 17.07 -33.23
N ALA A 113 -27.65 18.06 -32.38
CA ALA A 113 -26.76 19.17 -32.73
C ALA A 113 -25.30 18.72 -32.95
N PHE A 114 -24.93 17.55 -32.43
CA PHE A 114 -23.60 16.95 -32.55
C PHE A 114 -23.71 15.47 -32.89
N VAL A 115 -22.75 14.96 -33.65
CA VAL A 115 -22.71 13.57 -34.12
C VAL A 115 -21.29 13.00 -34.01
N LEU A 116 -21.18 11.68 -33.86
CA LEU A 116 -19.91 10.94 -33.94
C LEU A 116 -19.57 10.60 -35.39
N GLY A 117 -18.31 10.88 -35.76
CA GLY A 117 -17.80 10.70 -37.11
C GLY A 117 -18.51 11.59 -38.14
N GLY A 118 -18.96 12.79 -37.77
CA GLY A 118 -19.56 13.71 -38.75
C GLY A 118 -18.52 14.32 -39.70
N ARG A 119 -19.00 15.10 -40.68
CA ARG A 119 -18.15 15.87 -41.58
C ARG A 119 -18.05 17.30 -41.05
N GLY A 120 -16.85 17.74 -40.69
CA GLY A 120 -16.58 19.09 -40.19
C GLY A 120 -15.49 19.12 -39.12
N PRO A 121 -15.14 20.30 -38.58
CA PRO A 121 -14.15 20.40 -37.51
C PRO A 121 -14.60 19.65 -36.25
N ALA A 122 -13.69 18.85 -35.69
CA ALA A 122 -13.91 18.19 -34.41
C ALA A 122 -14.06 19.23 -33.29
N VAL A 123 -15.11 19.09 -32.48
CA VAL A 123 -15.28 19.83 -31.22
C VAL A 123 -14.71 19.05 -30.04
N ASP A 124 -14.64 17.71 -30.15
CA ASP A 124 -13.92 16.83 -29.24
C ASP A 124 -13.64 15.46 -29.91
N TYR A 125 -13.01 14.55 -29.18
CA TYR A 125 -12.69 13.19 -29.64
C TYR A 125 -13.18 12.13 -28.65
N ALA A 126 -13.53 10.96 -29.17
CA ALA A 126 -13.94 9.82 -28.37
C ALA A 126 -13.13 8.57 -28.72
N VAL A 127 -12.62 7.85 -27.72
CA VAL A 127 -12.11 6.49 -27.91
C VAL A 127 -13.32 5.57 -28.11
N LYS A 128 -13.38 4.89 -29.26
CA LYS A 128 -14.42 3.91 -29.58
C LYS A 128 -13.98 2.53 -29.13
N MET A 129 -14.76 1.93 -28.25
CA MET A 129 -14.50 0.61 -27.70
C MET A 129 -15.68 -0.34 -27.97
N ARG A 130 -15.40 -1.62 -28.22
CA ARG A 130 -16.42 -2.66 -28.13
C ARG A 130 -16.92 -2.72 -26.69
N ARG A 131 -18.24 -2.79 -26.50
CA ARG A 131 -18.82 -2.98 -25.18
C ARG A 131 -18.52 -4.40 -24.67
N LEU A 132 -17.91 -4.47 -23.50
CA LEU A 132 -17.63 -5.72 -22.79
C LEU A 132 -18.85 -6.15 -21.95
N PRO A 133 -19.05 -7.46 -21.72
CA PRO A 133 -20.16 -7.96 -20.92
C PRO A 133 -20.05 -7.53 -19.47
N GLU A 134 -21.18 -7.15 -18.86
CA GLU A 134 -21.23 -6.68 -17.47
C GLU A 134 -20.89 -7.78 -16.45
N ASP A 135 -21.14 -9.05 -16.77
CA ASP A 135 -20.89 -10.15 -15.84
C ASP A 135 -19.47 -10.73 -15.94
N GLY A 136 -18.69 -10.31 -16.95
CA GLY A 136 -17.35 -10.83 -17.25
C GLY A 136 -16.22 -10.11 -16.52
N TRP A 137 -16.48 -9.05 -15.76
CA TRP A 137 -15.43 -8.32 -15.03
C TRP A 137 -14.86 -9.17 -13.90
N LEU A 138 -13.53 -9.30 -13.85
CA LEU A 138 -12.85 -10.14 -12.86
C LEU A 138 -13.15 -9.69 -11.42
N ALA A 139 -13.23 -8.38 -11.16
CA ALA A 139 -13.66 -7.86 -9.86
C ALA A 139 -15.03 -8.43 -9.42
N GLY A 140 -16.02 -8.43 -10.32
CA GLY A 140 -17.35 -8.99 -10.04
C GLY A 140 -17.36 -10.52 -9.96
N LEU A 141 -16.52 -11.21 -10.75
CA LEU A 141 -16.36 -12.67 -10.66
C LEU A 141 -15.76 -13.09 -9.32
N LEU A 142 -14.80 -12.33 -8.78
CA LEU A 142 -14.22 -12.55 -7.46
C LEU A 142 -15.28 -12.35 -6.36
N GLU A 143 -16.05 -11.27 -6.41
CA GLU A 143 -17.14 -11.00 -5.46
C GLU A 143 -18.21 -12.10 -5.40
N ARG A 144 -18.38 -12.86 -6.49
CA ARG A 144 -19.33 -13.99 -6.60
C ARG A 144 -18.68 -15.36 -6.40
N ASP A 145 -17.39 -15.42 -6.04
CA ASP A 145 -16.60 -16.66 -5.96
C ASP A 145 -16.62 -17.51 -7.26
N GLU A 146 -16.76 -16.86 -8.42
CA GLU A 146 -16.81 -17.49 -9.75
C GLU A 146 -15.44 -17.54 -10.46
N ALA A 147 -14.44 -16.83 -9.93
CA ALA A 147 -13.07 -16.89 -10.43
C ALA A 147 -12.34 -18.12 -9.86
N ASP A 148 -11.77 -18.95 -10.74
CA ASP A 148 -11.03 -20.15 -10.34
C ASP A 148 -9.54 -20.08 -10.68
N ALA A 149 -8.77 -21.06 -10.20
CA ALA A 149 -7.34 -21.14 -10.46
C ALA A 149 -7.00 -21.23 -11.96
N SER A 150 -7.83 -21.88 -12.78
CA SER A 150 -7.59 -22.03 -14.22
C SER A 150 -7.72 -20.68 -14.95
N MET A 151 -8.73 -19.89 -14.57
CA MET A 151 -8.93 -18.53 -15.05
C MET A 151 -7.71 -17.66 -14.71
N ILE A 152 -7.24 -17.71 -13.46
CA ILE A 152 -6.08 -16.95 -13.01
C ILE A 152 -4.79 -17.38 -13.70
N GLN A 153 -4.59 -18.69 -13.96
CA GLN A 153 -3.46 -19.18 -14.76
C GLN A 153 -3.47 -18.62 -16.19
N ARG A 154 -4.64 -18.56 -16.83
CA ARG A 154 -4.76 -17.97 -18.17
C ARG A 154 -4.45 -16.46 -18.15
N ILE A 155 -4.88 -15.75 -17.10
CA ILE A 155 -4.57 -14.34 -16.89
C ILE A 155 -3.07 -14.13 -16.69
N ALA A 156 -2.45 -14.89 -15.79
CA ALA A 156 -1.00 -14.88 -15.55
C ALA A 156 -0.21 -15.12 -16.85
N GLY A 157 -0.66 -16.09 -17.65
CA GLY A 157 -0.05 -16.38 -18.95
C GLY A 157 -0.09 -15.21 -19.91
N ARG A 158 -1.24 -14.53 -20.04
CA ARG A 158 -1.36 -13.33 -20.88
C ARG A 158 -0.48 -12.17 -20.40
N ILE A 159 -0.38 -11.98 -19.09
CA ILE A 159 0.49 -10.96 -18.48
C ILE A 159 1.95 -11.29 -18.77
N ALA A 160 2.38 -12.55 -18.60
CA ALA A 160 3.74 -12.99 -18.88
C ALA A 160 4.13 -12.80 -20.35
N ASP A 161 3.25 -13.16 -21.28
CA ASP A 161 3.47 -12.98 -22.72
C ASP A 161 3.58 -11.49 -23.09
N PHE A 162 2.72 -10.66 -22.50
CA PHE A 162 2.78 -9.21 -22.67
C PHE A 162 4.08 -8.63 -22.12
N HIS A 163 4.44 -8.91 -20.87
CA HIS A 163 5.71 -8.44 -20.28
C HIS A 163 6.94 -8.91 -21.07
N GLY A 164 6.89 -10.11 -21.66
CA GLY A 164 7.98 -10.63 -22.49
C GLY A 164 8.14 -9.95 -23.84
N SER A 165 7.06 -9.39 -24.39
CA SER A 165 7.03 -8.71 -25.70
C SER A 165 7.02 -7.19 -25.60
N ALA A 166 6.75 -6.64 -24.41
CA ALA A 166 6.69 -5.21 -24.17
C ALA A 166 8.04 -4.52 -24.43
N GLN A 167 7.95 -3.28 -24.93
CA GLN A 167 9.12 -2.47 -25.23
C GLN A 167 9.93 -2.22 -23.96
N ALA A 168 11.24 -2.43 -24.03
CA ALA A 168 12.14 -1.93 -23.00
C ALA A 168 12.33 -0.42 -23.20
N PRO A 169 12.29 0.41 -22.15
CA PRO A 169 12.58 1.82 -22.29
C PRO A 169 14.05 2.02 -22.68
N GLU A 170 14.33 3.12 -23.36
CA GLU A 170 15.70 3.62 -23.53
C GLU A 170 16.12 4.26 -22.21
N TRP A 171 16.77 3.50 -21.35
CA TRP A 171 17.31 4.02 -20.10
C TRP A 171 18.54 4.91 -20.34
N GLY A 172 18.68 5.92 -19.48
CA GLY A 172 19.91 6.70 -19.36
C GLY A 172 20.96 5.96 -18.53
N GLU A 173 21.35 6.53 -17.40
CA GLU A 173 22.31 5.90 -16.50
C GLU A 173 21.72 4.71 -15.74
N PRO A 174 22.52 3.66 -15.44
CA PRO A 174 22.06 2.51 -14.65
C PRO A 174 21.42 2.90 -13.32
N GLY A 175 20.21 2.39 -13.06
CA GLY A 175 19.45 2.67 -11.85
C GLY A 175 18.44 3.80 -12.00
N ALA A 176 18.13 4.20 -13.23
CA ALA A 176 17.01 5.10 -13.50
C ALA A 176 15.68 4.51 -12.99
N SER A 177 15.50 3.19 -13.05
CA SER A 177 14.31 2.50 -12.54
C SER A 177 14.09 2.68 -11.03
N VAL A 178 15.14 2.52 -10.22
CA VAL A 178 15.05 2.69 -8.76
C VAL A 178 14.83 4.14 -8.38
N ALA A 179 15.41 5.09 -9.12
CA ALA A 179 15.15 6.52 -8.91
C ALA A 179 13.67 6.85 -9.14
N LEU A 180 13.08 6.33 -10.23
CA LEU A 180 11.67 6.51 -10.57
C LEU A 180 10.73 5.96 -9.48
N VAL A 181 11.01 4.73 -9.01
CA VAL A 181 10.23 4.10 -7.94
C VAL A 181 10.37 4.89 -6.64
N THR A 182 11.57 5.38 -6.32
CA THR A 182 11.82 6.22 -5.14
C THR A 182 10.97 7.48 -5.21
N GLU A 183 10.98 8.20 -6.34
CA GLU A 183 10.18 9.40 -6.57
C GLU A 183 8.67 9.12 -6.41
N ASN A 184 8.17 8.04 -7.05
CA ASN A 184 6.77 7.60 -6.94
C ASN A 184 6.35 7.34 -5.49
N THR A 185 7.20 6.66 -4.72
CA THR A 185 6.89 6.35 -3.32
C THR A 185 6.96 7.58 -2.42
N GLU A 186 7.90 8.49 -2.63
CA GLU A 186 8.01 9.71 -1.82
C GLU A 186 6.85 10.67 -2.10
N GLU A 187 6.44 10.83 -3.36
CA GLU A 187 5.24 11.58 -3.70
C GLU A 187 3.98 10.99 -3.05
N ASN A 188 3.85 9.66 -3.02
CA ASN A 188 2.77 9.00 -2.31
C ASN A 188 2.74 9.40 -0.82
N PHE A 189 3.89 9.41 -0.14
CA PHE A 189 3.96 9.83 1.27
C PHE A 189 3.62 11.31 1.45
N GLN A 190 4.17 12.19 0.60
CA GLN A 190 3.87 13.62 0.65
C GLN A 190 2.38 13.91 0.45
N GLN A 191 1.75 13.24 -0.51
CA GLN A 191 0.34 13.41 -0.87
C GLN A 191 -0.63 12.82 0.16
N THR A 192 -0.18 11.89 0.99
CA THR A 192 -1.01 11.22 2.02
C THR A 192 -0.76 11.74 3.43
N ALA A 193 0.11 12.73 3.63
CA ALA A 193 0.36 13.33 4.94
C ALA A 193 -0.94 13.81 5.63
N ASP A 194 -1.84 14.44 4.87
CA ASP A 194 -3.14 14.91 5.37
C ASP A 194 -4.17 13.78 5.62
N CYS A 195 -3.85 12.54 5.23
CA CYS A 195 -4.69 11.36 5.49
C CYS A 195 -4.35 10.70 6.84
N VAL A 196 -3.20 11.04 7.44
CA VAL A 196 -2.76 10.51 8.73
C VAL A 196 -3.70 10.97 9.83
N GLY A 197 -4.20 10.02 10.63
CA GLY A 197 -5.22 10.25 11.65
C GLY A 197 -6.66 10.23 11.13
N TRP A 198 -6.87 9.98 9.84
CA TRP A 198 -8.20 9.80 9.24
C TRP A 198 -8.34 8.43 8.59
N THR A 199 -7.88 8.25 7.35
CA THR A 199 -7.90 6.96 6.64
C THR A 199 -6.65 6.13 6.88
N LEU A 200 -5.55 6.79 7.29
CA LEU A 200 -4.23 6.21 7.50
C LEU A 200 -3.79 6.40 8.95
N SER A 201 -3.38 5.33 9.63
CA SER A 201 -2.83 5.44 10.99
C SER A 201 -1.38 5.93 10.96
N THR A 202 -0.93 6.61 12.01
CA THR A 202 0.48 7.02 12.15
C THR A 202 1.41 5.80 12.13
N ALA A 203 1.01 4.70 12.76
CA ALA A 203 1.78 3.46 12.78
C ALA A 203 1.96 2.86 11.38
N ALA A 204 0.88 2.77 10.58
CA ALA A 204 0.97 2.28 9.21
C ALA A 204 1.82 3.22 8.32
N TYR A 205 1.65 4.53 8.46
CA TYR A 205 2.43 5.51 7.70
C TYR A 205 3.93 5.39 7.99
N ASP A 206 4.32 5.37 9.27
CA ASP A 206 5.72 5.24 9.68
C ASP A 206 6.31 3.89 9.29
N ALA A 207 5.55 2.79 9.43
CA ALA A 207 5.98 1.44 9.07
C ALA A 207 6.25 1.31 7.57
N VAL A 208 5.30 1.71 6.73
CA VAL A 208 5.43 1.62 5.27
C VAL A 208 6.53 2.56 4.77
N ARG A 209 6.61 3.79 5.32
CA ARG A 209 7.65 4.75 4.95
C ARG A 209 9.06 4.27 5.31
N ALA A 210 9.25 3.74 6.52
CA ALA A 210 10.53 3.20 6.95
C ALA A 210 10.94 1.97 6.11
N TYR A 211 10.02 1.02 5.93
CA TYR A 211 10.23 -0.16 5.10
C TYR A 211 10.63 0.21 3.67
N THR A 212 9.86 1.08 3.03
CA THR A 212 10.06 1.50 1.64
C THR A 212 11.44 2.12 1.44
N ARG A 213 11.81 3.08 2.31
CA ARG A 213 13.10 3.78 2.21
C ARG A 213 14.28 2.83 2.48
N ILE A 214 14.18 1.97 3.50
CA ILE A 214 15.24 0.99 3.80
C ILE A 214 15.37 -0.04 2.69
N PHE A 215 14.27 -0.54 2.13
CA PHE A 215 14.30 -1.52 1.05
C PHE A 215 14.97 -0.94 -0.20
N LEU A 216 14.56 0.25 -0.65
CA LEU A 216 15.15 0.93 -1.80
C LEU A 216 16.65 1.23 -1.60
N GLN A 217 17.04 1.64 -0.39
CA GLN A 217 18.44 1.92 -0.08
C GLN A 217 19.30 0.65 -0.03
N SER A 218 18.85 -0.38 0.68
CA SER A 218 19.61 -1.61 0.92
C SER A 218 19.61 -2.58 -0.26
N ARG A 219 18.60 -2.49 -1.13
CA ARG A 219 18.43 -3.36 -2.31
C ARG A 219 18.66 -2.63 -3.63
N ARG A 220 19.31 -1.46 -3.63
CA ARG A 220 19.59 -0.69 -4.85
C ARG A 220 20.20 -1.56 -5.97
N ASP A 221 21.18 -2.40 -5.64
CA ASP A 221 21.85 -3.27 -6.60
C ASP A 221 20.92 -4.31 -7.23
N LEU A 222 19.87 -4.74 -6.51
CA LEU A 222 18.85 -5.64 -7.05
C LEU A 222 18.04 -4.94 -8.15
N PHE A 223 17.61 -3.69 -7.94
CA PHE A 223 16.89 -2.95 -8.98
C PHE A 223 17.76 -2.69 -10.21
N VAL A 224 19.03 -2.32 -10.01
CA VAL A 224 20.00 -2.14 -11.11
C VAL A 224 20.19 -3.44 -11.88
N LYS A 225 20.31 -4.58 -11.18
CA LYS A 225 20.40 -5.91 -11.81
C LYS A 225 19.15 -6.21 -12.64
N ARG A 226 17.96 -5.97 -12.08
CA ARG A 226 16.68 -6.20 -12.77
C ARG A 226 16.51 -5.34 -14.02
N GLU A 227 16.98 -4.10 -13.97
CA GLU A 227 17.05 -3.19 -15.12
C GLU A 227 17.94 -3.77 -16.23
N ALA A 228 19.14 -4.22 -15.89
CA ALA A 228 20.09 -4.82 -16.83
C ALA A 228 19.59 -6.16 -17.41
N GLU A 229 18.82 -6.94 -16.65
CA GLU A 229 18.19 -8.19 -17.08
C GLU A 229 16.91 -7.97 -17.90
N GLY A 230 16.50 -6.71 -18.09
CA GLY A 230 15.36 -6.36 -18.93
C GLY A 230 14.01 -6.65 -18.27
N HIS A 231 13.92 -6.60 -16.94
CA HIS A 231 12.65 -6.69 -16.21
C HIS A 231 11.87 -5.39 -16.21
N VAL A 232 12.48 -4.26 -16.58
CA VAL A 232 11.75 -3.01 -16.77
C VAL A 232 11.20 -2.94 -18.19
N ARG A 233 9.88 -2.78 -18.29
CA ARG A 233 9.14 -2.78 -19.53
C ARG A 233 8.11 -1.67 -19.54
N ASP A 234 7.65 -1.37 -20.73
CA ASP A 234 6.53 -0.50 -20.99
C ASP A 234 5.21 -1.24 -20.69
N CYS A 235 4.88 -1.40 -19.41
CA CYS A 235 3.84 -2.30 -18.88
C CYS A 235 2.40 -1.74 -19.04
N HIS A 236 1.48 -2.18 -18.18
CA HIS A 236 0.11 -1.66 -18.11
C HIS A 236 -0.01 -0.41 -17.22
N GLY A 237 0.62 -0.44 -16.04
CA GLY A 237 0.66 0.66 -15.07
C GLY A 237 -0.47 0.67 -14.05
N ASP A 238 -1.65 0.17 -14.44
CA ASP A 238 -2.87 0.05 -13.60
C ASP A 238 -3.48 -1.37 -13.61
N LEU A 239 -2.65 -2.41 -13.58
CA LEU A 239 -3.09 -3.79 -13.77
C LEU A 239 -3.78 -4.36 -12.52
N HIS A 240 -5.08 -4.11 -12.36
CA HIS A 240 -5.88 -4.63 -11.25
C HIS A 240 -7.20 -5.23 -11.74
N ALA A 241 -7.92 -5.99 -10.92
CA ALA A 241 -8.99 -6.87 -11.40
C ALA A 241 -10.24 -6.14 -11.93
N ALA A 242 -10.42 -4.85 -11.62
CA ALA A 242 -11.47 -4.05 -12.25
C ALA A 242 -11.16 -3.74 -13.73
N GLN A 243 -9.91 -3.91 -14.15
CA GLN A 243 -9.42 -3.66 -15.51
C GLN A 243 -9.35 -4.93 -16.36
N ILE A 244 -9.89 -6.04 -15.87
CA ILE A 244 -9.80 -7.34 -16.55
C ILE A 244 -11.20 -7.86 -16.81
N CYS A 245 -11.49 -8.19 -18.06
CA CYS A 245 -12.73 -8.84 -18.47
C CYS A 245 -12.44 -10.21 -19.06
N VAL A 246 -13.20 -11.21 -18.60
CA VAL A 246 -13.11 -12.60 -19.02
C VAL A 246 -14.43 -12.99 -19.70
N GLU A 247 -14.34 -13.34 -20.98
CA GLU A 247 -15.48 -13.79 -21.78
C GLU A 247 -15.00 -14.89 -22.74
N ASN A 248 -14.85 -14.58 -24.04
CA ASN A 248 -14.31 -15.47 -25.07
C ASN A 248 -12.77 -15.43 -25.15
N GLY A 249 -12.17 -14.62 -24.28
CA GLY A 249 -10.75 -14.33 -24.16
C GLY A 249 -10.50 -13.58 -22.85
N ILE A 250 -9.32 -12.97 -22.73
CA ILE A 250 -8.98 -12.11 -21.59
C ILE A 250 -8.56 -10.77 -22.17
N ASP A 251 -9.39 -9.77 -21.89
CA ASP A 251 -9.15 -8.39 -22.27
C ASP A 251 -8.71 -7.59 -21.03
N PHE A 252 -7.64 -6.82 -21.18
CA PHE A 252 -7.12 -5.86 -20.19
C PHE A 252 -7.35 -4.45 -20.72
N ILE A 253 -7.94 -3.58 -19.90
CA ILE A 253 -8.37 -2.24 -20.31
C ILE A 253 -7.75 -1.15 -19.43
N ASP A 254 -7.86 0.11 -19.84
CA ASP A 254 -7.41 1.28 -19.07
C ASP A 254 -5.91 1.25 -18.69
N CYS A 255 -5.06 0.79 -19.62
CA CYS A 255 -3.62 1.00 -19.55
C CYS A 255 -3.29 2.51 -19.53
N ILE A 256 -2.42 2.94 -18.60
CA ILE A 256 -2.13 4.37 -18.35
C ILE A 256 -1.52 5.05 -19.59
N GLU A 257 -2.27 5.92 -20.24
CA GLU A 257 -1.87 6.58 -21.49
C GLU A 257 -1.24 7.96 -21.30
N PHE A 258 -1.39 8.56 -20.13
CA PHE A 258 -1.10 9.97 -19.90
C PHE A 258 0.25 10.22 -19.19
N ASN A 259 0.87 9.18 -18.66
CA ASN A 259 2.10 9.31 -17.89
C ASN A 259 2.94 8.04 -17.94
N ASP A 260 4.03 8.08 -18.70
CA ASP A 260 4.96 6.97 -18.84
C ASP A 260 5.59 6.56 -17.50
N ARG A 261 5.80 7.48 -16.56
CA ARG A 261 6.40 7.18 -15.24
C ARG A 261 5.55 6.22 -14.38
N PHE A 262 4.26 6.08 -14.67
CA PHE A 262 3.40 5.10 -13.99
C PHE A 262 3.27 3.76 -14.72
N ARG A 263 3.59 3.74 -16.02
CA ARG A 263 3.43 2.59 -16.92
C ARG A 263 4.74 1.87 -17.21
N VAL A 264 5.80 2.63 -17.45
CA VAL A 264 7.16 2.14 -17.66
C VAL A 264 7.76 1.81 -16.30
N GLY A 265 7.99 0.54 -16.03
CA GLY A 265 8.48 0.09 -14.74
C GLY A 265 8.82 -1.38 -14.72
N ASP A 266 9.27 -1.84 -13.56
CA ASP A 266 9.53 -3.27 -13.35
C ASP A 266 8.25 -4.08 -13.57
N THR A 267 8.35 -5.15 -14.36
CA THR A 267 7.24 -6.09 -14.59
C THR A 267 6.71 -6.73 -13.31
N ALA A 268 7.54 -6.85 -12.26
CA ALA A 268 7.09 -7.24 -10.93
C ALA A 268 6.14 -6.21 -10.32
N ALA A 269 6.31 -4.91 -10.60
CA ALA A 269 5.43 -3.86 -10.09
C ALA A 269 4.03 -3.87 -10.74
N ASP A 270 3.95 -4.31 -11.99
CA ASP A 270 2.69 -4.47 -12.71
C ASP A 270 1.95 -5.74 -12.26
N LEU A 271 2.67 -6.87 -12.14
CA LEU A 271 2.13 -8.12 -11.58
C LEU A 271 1.68 -7.95 -10.12
N ALA A 272 2.48 -7.23 -9.32
CA ALA A 272 2.20 -6.98 -7.91
C ALA A 272 0.84 -6.32 -7.72
N PHE A 273 0.44 -5.44 -8.66
CA PHE A 273 -0.82 -4.72 -8.56
C PHE A 273 -2.01 -5.70 -8.57
N LEU A 274 -2.06 -6.63 -9.52
CA LEU A 274 -3.13 -7.63 -9.55
C LEU A 274 -3.03 -8.61 -8.38
N SER A 275 -1.82 -9.07 -8.03
CA SER A 275 -1.66 -9.99 -6.90
C SER A 275 -2.12 -9.39 -5.57
N MET A 276 -1.80 -8.12 -5.32
CA MET A 276 -2.24 -7.37 -4.15
C MET A 276 -3.76 -7.16 -4.17
N ASP A 277 -4.33 -6.84 -5.33
CA ASP A 277 -5.77 -6.62 -5.49
C ASP A 277 -6.58 -7.91 -5.30
N LEU A 278 -6.02 -9.08 -5.64
CA LEU A 278 -6.61 -10.39 -5.30
C LEU A 278 -6.60 -10.64 -3.79
N GLU A 279 -5.48 -10.38 -3.11
CA GLU A 279 -5.38 -10.49 -1.64
C GLU A 279 -6.33 -9.51 -0.93
N ALA A 280 -6.42 -8.26 -1.41
CA ALA A 280 -7.33 -7.24 -0.89
C ALA A 280 -8.81 -7.62 -1.02
N ARG A 281 -9.15 -8.45 -2.02
CA ARG A 281 -10.50 -9.01 -2.20
C ARG A 281 -10.72 -10.36 -1.50
N GLY A 282 -9.77 -10.83 -0.71
CA GLY A 282 -9.93 -12.05 0.09
C GLY A 282 -9.58 -13.34 -0.65
N HIS A 283 -8.82 -13.28 -1.75
CA HIS A 283 -8.40 -14.44 -2.55
C HIS A 283 -6.87 -14.63 -2.59
N PRO A 284 -6.19 -14.83 -1.43
CA PRO A 284 -4.73 -15.02 -1.38
C PRO A 284 -4.27 -16.30 -2.11
N GLU A 285 -5.10 -17.33 -2.17
CA GLU A 285 -4.85 -18.54 -2.94
C GLU A 285 -4.77 -18.27 -4.44
N LEU A 286 -5.65 -17.41 -4.97
CA LEU A 286 -5.61 -16.99 -6.37
C LEU A 286 -4.41 -16.07 -6.64
N ALA A 287 -4.06 -15.18 -5.71
CA ALA A 287 -2.84 -14.37 -5.82
C ALA A 287 -1.57 -15.23 -5.88
N ARG A 288 -1.55 -16.36 -5.16
CA ARG A 288 -0.46 -17.33 -5.24
C ARG A 288 -0.40 -18.00 -6.60
N VAL A 289 -1.53 -18.50 -7.11
CA VAL A 289 -1.64 -19.10 -8.46
C VAL A 289 -1.15 -18.13 -9.54
N LEU A 290 -1.55 -16.87 -9.48
CA LEU A 290 -1.15 -15.82 -10.44
C LEU A 290 0.38 -15.72 -10.55
N VAL A 291 1.04 -15.57 -9.41
CA VAL A 291 2.48 -15.36 -9.37
C VAL A 291 3.25 -16.64 -9.64
N ASP A 292 2.78 -17.81 -9.19
CA ASP A 292 3.44 -19.08 -9.45
C ASP A 292 3.44 -19.40 -10.95
N GLU A 293 2.31 -19.18 -11.64
CA GLU A 293 2.21 -19.34 -13.10
C GLU A 293 3.08 -18.32 -13.84
N TYR A 294 3.08 -17.06 -13.39
CA TYR A 294 3.95 -16.02 -13.97
C TYR A 294 5.43 -16.37 -13.81
N GLN A 295 5.84 -16.81 -12.61
CA GLN A 295 7.20 -17.23 -12.30
C GLN A 295 7.63 -18.41 -13.18
N ALA A 296 6.76 -19.41 -13.35
CA ALA A 296 7.05 -20.58 -14.17
C ALA A 296 7.32 -20.21 -15.64
N ARG A 297 6.64 -19.19 -16.17
CA ARG A 297 6.80 -18.72 -17.55
C ARG A 297 7.98 -17.77 -17.76
N ARG A 298 8.19 -16.84 -16.82
CA ARG A 298 9.20 -15.78 -16.96
C ARG A 298 10.55 -16.15 -16.37
N GLN A 299 10.59 -17.12 -15.46
CA GLN A 299 11.80 -17.57 -14.77
C GLN A 299 12.56 -16.39 -14.11
N ASP A 300 11.82 -15.43 -13.57
CA ASP A 300 12.37 -14.23 -12.92
C ASP A 300 12.89 -14.58 -11.52
N GLU A 301 14.19 -14.86 -11.39
CA GLU A 301 14.79 -15.24 -10.09
C GLU A 301 14.65 -14.16 -9.01
N GLY A 302 14.55 -12.88 -9.41
CA GLY A 302 14.44 -11.75 -8.51
C GLY A 302 13.01 -11.44 -8.05
N LEU A 303 11.99 -12.00 -8.70
CA LEU A 303 10.58 -11.64 -8.49
C LEU A 303 10.17 -11.75 -7.02
N ASN A 304 10.41 -12.91 -6.41
CA ASN A 304 10.02 -13.17 -5.03
C ASN A 304 10.73 -12.26 -4.02
N THR A 305 11.85 -11.62 -4.40
CA THR A 305 12.58 -10.70 -3.54
C THR A 305 11.97 -9.29 -3.56
N VAL A 306 11.37 -8.88 -4.67
CA VAL A 306 10.79 -7.52 -4.85
C VAL A 306 9.27 -7.48 -4.81
N LEU A 307 8.59 -8.63 -4.91
CA LEU A 307 7.15 -8.70 -5.06
C LEU A 307 6.42 -8.00 -3.91
N ASP A 308 6.77 -8.32 -2.68
CA ASP A 308 6.20 -7.70 -1.48
C ASP A 308 6.41 -6.20 -1.40
N PHE A 309 7.62 -5.76 -1.76
CA PHE A 309 7.91 -4.34 -1.85
C PHE A 309 6.96 -3.66 -2.83
N TYR A 310 6.73 -4.26 -3.99
CA TYR A 310 5.80 -3.73 -4.97
C TYR A 310 4.33 -3.89 -4.56
N GLN A 311 3.94 -4.96 -3.89
CA GLN A 311 2.59 -5.14 -3.36
C GLN A 311 2.30 -4.09 -2.28
N CYS A 312 3.26 -3.83 -1.38
CA CYS A 312 3.23 -2.74 -0.40
C CYS A 312 3.03 -1.38 -1.09
N TYR A 313 3.86 -1.08 -2.10
CA TYR A 313 3.74 0.15 -2.88
C TYR A 313 2.37 0.32 -3.56
N ARG A 314 1.85 -0.75 -4.19
CA ARG A 314 0.56 -0.71 -4.89
C ARG A 314 -0.62 -0.64 -3.93
N ALA A 315 -0.57 -1.34 -2.80
CA ALA A 315 -1.56 -1.22 -1.72
C ALA A 315 -1.61 0.22 -1.19
N PHE A 316 -0.44 0.82 -0.91
CA PHE A 316 -0.38 2.22 -0.46
C PHE A 316 -0.93 3.19 -1.52
N THR A 317 -0.66 2.93 -2.80
CA THR A 317 -1.22 3.71 -3.92
C THR A 317 -2.75 3.61 -3.97
N ARG A 318 -3.34 2.42 -3.79
CA ARG A 318 -4.79 2.26 -3.69
C ARG A 318 -5.38 2.97 -2.48
N GLY A 319 -4.74 2.87 -1.32
CA GLY A 319 -5.14 3.61 -0.11
C GLY A 319 -5.20 5.12 -0.34
N LYS A 320 -4.20 5.67 -1.05
CA LYS A 320 -4.18 7.08 -1.47
C LYS A 320 -5.37 7.42 -2.37
N VAL A 321 -5.61 6.63 -3.42
CA VAL A 321 -6.69 6.88 -4.39
C VAL A 321 -8.06 6.84 -3.71
N GLU A 322 -8.33 5.85 -2.87
CA GLU A 322 -9.60 5.76 -2.13
C GLU A 322 -9.75 6.90 -1.11
N SER A 323 -8.67 7.35 -0.47
CA SER A 323 -8.70 8.53 0.42
C SER A 323 -9.08 9.80 -0.34
N PHE A 324 -8.54 9.98 -1.55
CA PHE A 324 -8.86 11.13 -2.40
C PHE A 324 -10.30 11.07 -2.89
N ARG A 325 -10.78 9.89 -3.29
CA ARG A 325 -12.19 9.65 -3.61
C ARG A 325 -13.10 9.99 -2.43
N ALA A 326 -12.78 9.49 -1.23
CA ALA A 326 -13.55 9.77 -0.01
C ALA A 326 -13.63 11.27 0.28
N ARG A 327 -12.58 12.04 -0.01
CA ARG A 327 -12.52 13.50 0.20
C ARG A 327 -13.37 14.29 -0.78
N GLN A 328 -13.62 13.74 -1.98
CA GLN A 328 -14.48 14.35 -3.00
C GLN A 328 -15.96 14.05 -2.77
N LEU A 329 -16.27 13.02 -1.99
CA LEU A 329 -17.65 12.62 -1.68
C LEU A 329 -18.24 13.47 -0.54
N PRO A 330 -19.56 13.75 -0.56
CA PRO A 330 -20.20 14.55 0.48
C PRO A 330 -20.08 13.91 1.87
N GLU A 331 -19.97 14.76 2.91
CA GLU A 331 -19.91 14.30 4.30
C GLU A 331 -21.16 13.51 4.69
N GLY A 332 -20.98 12.44 5.47
CA GLY A 332 -22.09 11.62 5.99
C GLY A 332 -22.76 10.70 4.97
N THR A 333 -22.22 10.55 3.75
CA THR A 333 -22.72 9.60 2.75
C THR A 333 -22.14 8.20 2.96
N ASP A 334 -22.94 7.17 2.67
CA ASP A 334 -22.51 5.77 2.69
C ASP A 334 -21.31 5.56 1.75
N ASP A 335 -21.33 6.18 0.56
CA ASP A 335 -20.22 6.14 -0.40
C ASP A 335 -18.91 6.67 0.20
N ARG A 336 -18.96 7.76 0.98
CA ARG A 336 -17.77 8.31 1.66
C ARG A 336 -17.27 7.35 2.73
N GLN A 337 -18.17 6.72 3.48
CA GLN A 337 -17.81 5.75 4.50
C GLN A 337 -17.16 4.52 3.87
N GLU A 338 -17.73 3.99 2.78
CA GLU A 338 -17.18 2.86 2.04
C GLU A 338 -15.79 3.19 1.47
N ALA A 339 -15.61 4.35 0.85
CA ALA A 339 -14.30 4.79 0.36
C ALA A 339 -13.28 4.96 1.48
N THR A 340 -13.69 5.48 2.66
CA THR A 340 -12.82 5.60 3.84
C THR A 340 -12.39 4.22 4.35
N GLN A 341 -13.32 3.27 4.48
CA GLN A 341 -13.03 1.90 4.90
C GLN A 341 -12.13 1.18 3.90
N SER A 342 -12.40 1.35 2.60
CA SER A 342 -11.58 0.82 1.52
C SER A 342 -10.15 1.35 1.60
N ALA A 343 -9.98 2.66 1.80
CA ALA A 343 -8.66 3.28 1.98
C ALA A 343 -7.90 2.67 3.18
N THR A 344 -8.55 2.55 4.33
CA THR A 344 -7.96 1.95 5.54
C THR A 344 -7.54 0.51 5.29
N ARG A 345 -8.37 -0.32 4.65
CA ARG A 345 -8.01 -1.71 4.31
C ARG A 345 -6.75 -1.78 3.46
N TYR A 346 -6.63 -0.94 2.44
CA TYR A 346 -5.43 -0.90 1.59
C TYR A 346 -4.18 -0.43 2.34
N PHE A 347 -4.29 0.54 3.25
CA PHE A 347 -3.14 0.95 4.07
C PHE A 347 -2.73 -0.12 5.07
N GLU A 348 -3.68 -0.83 5.66
CA GLU A 348 -3.40 -1.98 6.53
C GLU A 348 -2.76 -3.14 5.76
N LEU A 349 -3.20 -3.39 4.53
CA LEU A 349 -2.56 -4.36 3.65
C LEU A 349 -1.12 -3.94 3.29
N ALA A 350 -0.89 -2.65 3.01
CA ALA A 350 0.46 -2.12 2.81
C ALA A 350 1.34 -2.32 4.07
N ARG A 351 0.80 -2.05 5.27
CA ARG A 351 1.48 -2.31 6.54
C ARG A 351 1.81 -3.79 6.72
N ALA A 352 0.92 -4.69 6.33
CA ALA A 352 1.14 -6.13 6.40
C ALA A 352 2.32 -6.57 5.52
N TYR A 353 2.42 -6.09 4.28
CA TYR A 353 3.59 -6.36 3.41
C TYR A 353 4.89 -5.72 3.91
N ALA A 354 4.79 -4.59 4.61
CA ALA A 354 5.94 -3.93 5.22
C ALA A 354 6.44 -4.65 6.48
N SER A 355 5.62 -5.50 7.10
CA SER A 355 5.96 -6.17 8.36
C SER A 355 6.97 -7.31 8.13
N PRO A 356 7.84 -7.61 9.11
CA PRO A 356 8.76 -8.74 9.03
C PRO A 356 8.02 -10.04 8.76
N ARG A 357 8.59 -10.89 7.90
CA ARG A 357 8.07 -12.24 7.67
C ARG A 357 8.76 -13.25 8.57
N GLY A 358 7.95 -14.10 9.20
CA GLY A 358 8.40 -15.13 10.14
C GLY A 358 8.54 -14.60 11.57
N PRO A 359 8.77 -15.51 12.52
CA PRO A 359 8.84 -15.13 13.92
C PRO A 359 10.04 -14.22 14.17
N GLN A 360 9.83 -13.20 15.00
CA GLN A 360 10.86 -12.26 15.43
C GLN A 360 10.69 -12.01 16.92
N LEU A 361 11.78 -12.07 17.68
CA LEU A 361 11.81 -11.72 19.08
C LEU A 361 12.59 -10.43 19.30
N ILE A 362 11.88 -9.40 19.76
CA ILE A 362 12.42 -8.08 20.02
C ILE A 362 12.44 -7.88 21.53
N VAL A 363 13.62 -7.74 22.12
CA VAL A 363 13.80 -7.55 23.55
C VAL A 363 14.08 -6.09 23.83
N MET A 364 13.20 -5.42 24.56
CA MET A 364 13.47 -4.08 25.05
C MET A 364 14.44 -4.12 26.23
N THR A 365 15.39 -3.20 26.26
CA THR A 365 16.32 -3.07 27.39
C THR A 365 16.64 -1.61 27.67
N GLY A 366 17.11 -1.32 28.88
CA GLY A 366 17.51 0.01 29.31
C GLY A 366 16.87 0.43 30.63
N LEU A 367 17.37 1.54 31.19
CA LEU A 367 16.95 2.03 32.51
C LEU A 367 15.47 2.44 32.55
N MET A 368 14.90 2.52 33.74
CA MET A 368 13.53 3.01 33.94
C MET A 368 13.38 4.45 33.44
N GLY A 369 12.21 4.77 32.89
CA GLY A 369 11.92 6.10 32.34
C GLY A 369 12.59 6.43 30.99
N THR A 370 13.41 5.55 30.42
CA THR A 370 14.05 5.79 29.11
C THR A 370 13.14 5.56 27.90
N GLY A 371 11.89 5.13 28.09
CA GLY A 371 10.89 5.03 27.02
C GLY A 371 10.67 3.64 26.40
N LYS A 372 11.17 2.57 27.04
CA LYS A 372 10.98 1.17 26.58
C LYS A 372 9.54 0.84 26.18
N SER A 373 8.57 0.98 27.09
CA SER A 373 7.17 0.66 26.82
C SER A 373 6.55 1.51 25.72
N THR A 374 7.00 2.75 25.53
CA THR A 374 6.57 3.60 24.41
C THR A 374 7.06 3.04 23.09
N VAL A 375 8.35 2.69 23.00
CA VAL A 375 8.94 2.08 21.80
C VAL A 375 8.36 0.70 21.53
N ALA A 376 8.16 -0.11 22.56
CA ALA A 376 7.53 -1.44 22.47
C ALA A 376 6.15 -1.35 21.84
N ARG A 377 5.32 -0.39 22.29
CA ARG A 377 3.99 -0.16 21.72
C ARG A 377 4.05 0.32 20.27
N MET A 378 4.97 1.24 19.94
CA MET A 378 5.16 1.69 18.55
C MET A 378 5.51 0.54 17.61
N VAL A 379 6.36 -0.38 18.06
CA VAL A 379 6.70 -1.59 17.29
C VAL A 379 5.51 -2.55 17.22
N GLY A 380 4.79 -2.73 18.34
CA GLY A 380 3.52 -3.45 18.41
C GLY A 380 2.52 -2.98 17.35
N ASP A 381 2.27 -1.69 17.31
CA ASP A 381 1.33 -1.06 16.37
C ASP A 381 1.85 -1.10 14.93
N ALA A 382 3.15 -0.96 14.70
CA ALA A 382 3.73 -0.97 13.36
C ALA A 382 3.75 -2.35 12.71
N TRP A 383 4.09 -3.39 13.48
CA TRP A 383 4.30 -4.76 12.99
C TRP A 383 3.20 -5.74 13.42
N ALA A 384 2.12 -5.24 14.04
CA ALA A 384 1.09 -6.05 14.67
C ALA A 384 1.68 -7.09 15.65
N ALA A 385 2.72 -6.70 16.38
CA ALA A 385 3.48 -7.59 17.25
C ALA A 385 2.75 -7.83 18.58
N VAL A 386 2.93 -9.03 19.13
CA VAL A 386 2.48 -9.37 20.49
C VAL A 386 3.42 -8.70 21.48
N VAL A 387 2.94 -7.71 22.22
CA VAL A 387 3.73 -6.99 23.23
C VAL A 387 3.46 -7.58 24.61
N LEU A 388 4.48 -8.19 25.21
CA LEU A 388 4.43 -8.75 26.57
C LEU A 388 5.19 -7.82 27.52
N ARG A 389 4.49 -7.25 28.50
CA ARG A 389 5.05 -6.28 29.44
C ARG A 389 5.30 -6.93 30.80
N SER A 390 6.54 -6.82 31.29
CA SER A 390 6.92 -7.41 32.58
C SER A 390 6.11 -6.90 33.76
N ASP A 391 5.74 -5.61 33.78
CA ASP A 391 4.90 -5.05 34.84
C ASP A 391 3.45 -5.56 34.79
N GLU A 392 2.89 -5.84 33.61
CA GLU A 392 1.56 -6.45 33.47
C GLU A 392 1.57 -7.90 33.93
N VAL A 393 2.51 -8.71 33.41
CA VAL A 393 2.65 -10.13 33.79
C VAL A 393 2.91 -10.28 35.28
N ARG A 394 3.75 -9.43 35.87
CA ARG A 394 4.04 -9.43 37.31
C ARG A 394 2.80 -9.19 38.16
N LYS A 395 1.94 -8.24 37.77
CA LYS A 395 0.70 -7.92 38.48
C LYS A 395 -0.33 -9.05 38.33
N GLU A 396 -0.46 -9.61 37.13
CA GLU A 396 -1.32 -10.78 36.87
C GLU A 396 -0.94 -11.97 37.75
N LEU A 397 0.34 -12.36 37.79
CA LEU A 397 0.84 -13.47 38.62
C LEU A 397 0.64 -13.23 40.12
N SER A 398 0.63 -11.96 40.54
CA SER A 398 0.43 -11.56 41.93
C SER A 398 -1.03 -11.36 42.31
N GLY A 399 -1.97 -11.49 41.36
CA GLY A 399 -3.40 -11.22 41.57
C GLY A 399 -3.72 -9.74 41.83
N VAL A 400 -2.83 -8.83 41.43
CA VAL A 400 -2.98 -7.38 41.59
C VAL A 400 -3.58 -6.79 40.30
N PRO A 401 -4.57 -5.89 40.38
CA PRO A 401 -5.07 -5.18 39.20
C PRO A 401 -3.93 -4.46 38.46
N THR A 402 -3.92 -4.52 37.13
CA THR A 402 -2.82 -3.98 36.30
C THR A 402 -2.56 -2.48 36.49
N HIS A 403 -3.61 -1.69 36.75
CA HIS A 403 -3.51 -0.25 37.03
C HIS A 403 -3.27 0.09 38.51
N GLU A 404 -3.21 -0.90 39.40
CA GLU A 404 -2.90 -0.66 40.82
C GLU A 404 -1.37 -0.59 41.01
N HIS A 405 -0.88 0.54 41.50
CA HIS A 405 0.56 0.76 41.74
C HIS A 405 1.02 0.12 43.04
N GLN A 406 2.12 -0.66 42.98
CA GLN A 406 2.73 -1.29 44.14
C GLN A 406 4.08 -0.62 44.46
N TYR A 407 4.05 0.40 45.32
CA TYR A 407 5.25 1.16 45.71
C TYR A 407 6.12 0.42 46.74
N THR A 408 6.68 -0.74 46.37
CA THR A 408 7.57 -1.52 47.24
C THR A 408 9.03 -1.04 47.19
N GLY A 409 9.83 -1.44 48.17
CA GLY A 409 11.28 -1.20 48.16
C GLY A 409 11.99 -1.99 47.04
N TRP A 410 13.25 -1.63 46.76
CA TRP A 410 14.09 -2.37 45.80
C TRP A 410 14.12 -3.87 46.14
N GLN A 411 13.79 -4.73 45.17
CA GLN A 411 13.71 -6.18 45.33
C GLN A 411 12.76 -6.68 46.44
N GLN A 412 11.64 -5.99 46.66
CA GLN A 412 10.64 -6.37 47.67
C GLN A 412 9.24 -6.56 47.07
N GLY A 413 8.41 -7.36 47.74
CA GLY A 413 7.04 -7.65 47.31
C GLY A 413 7.01 -8.33 45.94
N ILE A 414 6.19 -7.80 45.03
CA ILE A 414 6.06 -8.31 43.66
C ILE A 414 7.34 -8.17 42.82
N TYR A 415 8.33 -7.38 43.30
CA TYR A 415 9.62 -7.17 42.66
C TYR A 415 10.78 -7.96 43.32
N SER A 416 10.50 -8.87 44.26
CA SER A 416 11.52 -9.76 44.82
C SER A 416 12.18 -10.63 43.75
N GLU A 417 13.36 -11.20 44.06
CA GLU A 417 14.11 -12.00 43.08
C GLU A 417 13.31 -13.19 42.57
N GLU A 418 12.68 -13.95 43.47
CA GLU A 418 11.78 -15.07 43.15
C GLU A 418 10.63 -14.64 42.24
N ARG A 419 9.93 -13.54 42.58
CA ARG A 419 8.83 -13.02 41.74
C ARG A 419 9.30 -12.50 40.40
N THR A 420 10.51 -11.95 40.35
CA THR A 420 11.13 -11.50 39.11
C THR A 420 11.43 -12.70 38.21
N GLU A 421 11.98 -13.77 38.76
CA GLU A 421 12.21 -15.03 38.05
C GLU A 421 10.91 -15.61 37.47
N GLU A 422 9.87 -15.78 38.30
CA GLU A 422 8.54 -16.23 37.86
C GLU A 422 7.98 -15.35 36.72
N THR A 423 8.16 -14.04 36.80
CA THR A 423 7.68 -13.09 35.79
C THR A 423 8.39 -13.30 34.44
N TYR A 424 9.72 -13.39 34.44
CA TYR A 424 10.48 -13.55 33.19
C TYR A 424 10.27 -14.94 32.58
N GLU A 425 10.16 -16.00 33.39
CA GLU A 425 9.80 -17.34 32.93
C GLU A 425 8.43 -17.35 32.25
N GLU A 426 7.42 -16.74 32.85
CA GLU A 426 6.08 -16.66 32.27
C GLU A 426 6.05 -15.82 30.99
N MET A 427 6.79 -14.71 30.94
CA MET A 427 6.95 -13.93 29.71
C MET A 427 7.59 -14.74 28.59
N HIS A 428 8.65 -15.49 28.88
CA HIS A 428 9.31 -16.36 27.90
C HIS A 428 8.39 -17.50 27.44
N ARG A 429 7.59 -18.08 28.35
CA ARG A 429 6.59 -19.10 28.01
C ARG A 429 5.54 -18.56 27.04
N ARG A 430 4.94 -17.40 27.33
CA ARG A 430 3.97 -16.74 26.45
C ARG A 430 4.59 -16.32 25.11
N ALA A 431 5.84 -15.85 25.12
CA ALA A 431 6.57 -15.54 23.89
C ALA A 431 6.81 -16.79 23.03
N SER A 432 7.17 -17.92 23.64
CA SER A 432 7.34 -19.21 22.96
C SER A 432 6.06 -19.62 22.22
N GLU A 433 4.89 -19.49 22.85
CA GLU A 433 3.59 -19.80 22.22
C GLU A 433 3.29 -18.89 21.01
N ALA A 434 3.58 -17.60 21.11
CA ALA A 434 3.36 -16.65 20.03
C ALA A 434 4.39 -16.80 18.89
N LEU A 435 5.66 -17.07 19.20
CA LEU A 435 6.69 -17.34 18.19
C LEU A 435 6.37 -18.62 17.42
N ALA A 436 5.83 -19.65 18.08
CA ALA A 436 5.40 -20.89 17.42
C ALA A 436 4.31 -20.67 16.36
N SER A 437 3.48 -19.63 16.47
CA SER A 437 2.52 -19.24 15.44
C SER A 437 3.11 -18.34 14.36
N GLY A 438 4.42 -18.08 14.38
CA GLY A 438 5.13 -17.21 13.44
C GLY A 438 4.99 -15.72 13.74
N ALA A 439 4.54 -15.34 14.93
CA ALA A 439 4.30 -13.94 15.28
C ALA A 439 5.61 -13.17 15.56
N VAL A 440 5.54 -11.85 15.37
CA VAL A 440 6.52 -10.92 15.95
C VAL A 440 6.15 -10.71 17.42
N VAL A 441 7.12 -10.87 18.32
CA VAL A 441 6.95 -10.72 19.77
C VAL A 441 7.88 -9.65 20.29
N VAL A 442 7.35 -8.74 21.11
CA VAL A 442 8.11 -7.71 21.83
C VAL A 442 8.07 -8.02 23.32
N LEU A 443 9.24 -8.26 23.92
CA LEU A 443 9.42 -8.42 25.36
C LEU A 443 9.77 -7.05 25.98
N ASP A 444 8.80 -6.40 26.62
CA ASP A 444 8.97 -5.12 27.32
C ASP A 444 9.34 -5.36 28.80
N GLY A 445 10.63 -5.50 29.05
CA GLY A 445 11.22 -5.62 30.38
C GLY A 445 12.44 -4.72 30.55
N SER A 446 13.03 -4.70 31.75
CA SER A 446 14.33 -4.03 31.92
C SER A 446 15.45 -4.79 31.24
N TYR A 447 15.36 -6.14 31.22
CA TYR A 447 16.41 -7.06 30.77
C TYR A 447 17.79 -6.61 31.24
N SER A 448 17.89 -6.20 32.51
CA SER A 448 19.10 -5.59 33.07
C SER A 448 20.21 -6.58 33.38
N ARG A 449 19.90 -7.89 33.41
CA ARG A 449 20.84 -8.97 33.69
C ARG A 449 21.10 -9.84 32.47
N ASN A 450 22.35 -10.27 32.29
CA ASN A 450 22.76 -11.06 31.14
C ASN A 450 22.07 -12.43 31.07
N ARG A 451 21.76 -13.06 32.21
CA ARG A 451 21.02 -14.35 32.24
C ARG A 451 19.70 -14.29 31.47
N TRP A 452 18.94 -13.20 31.61
CA TRP A 452 17.66 -13.02 30.92
C TRP A 452 17.82 -12.71 29.44
N ARG A 453 18.89 -11.99 29.07
CA ARG A 453 19.21 -11.68 27.68
C ARG A 453 19.62 -12.95 26.91
N GLN A 454 20.43 -13.80 27.54
CA GLN A 454 20.84 -15.09 26.98
C GLN A 454 19.64 -16.02 26.82
N ALA A 455 18.81 -16.17 27.86
CA ALA A 455 17.59 -16.99 27.78
C ALA A 455 16.64 -16.52 26.67
N ALA A 456 16.47 -15.21 26.47
CA ALA A 456 15.66 -14.69 25.37
C ALA A 456 16.29 -14.98 23.99
N ARG A 457 17.63 -14.93 23.87
CA ARG A 457 18.34 -15.29 22.64
C ARG A 457 18.20 -16.78 22.31
N GLU A 458 18.30 -17.63 23.32
CA GLU A 458 18.08 -19.07 23.21
C GLU A 458 16.63 -19.37 22.78
N LEU A 459 15.65 -18.71 23.40
CA LEU A 459 14.24 -18.79 23.01
C LEU A 459 14.02 -18.41 21.55
N ALA A 460 14.66 -17.34 21.06
CA ALA A 460 14.56 -16.98 19.64
C ALA A 460 15.14 -18.06 18.73
N ALA A 461 16.30 -18.63 19.10
CA ALA A 461 16.93 -19.71 18.35
C ALA A 461 16.10 -21.00 18.32
N GLU A 462 15.39 -21.34 19.40
CA GLU A 462 14.48 -22.50 19.47
C GLU A 462 13.34 -22.44 18.45
N HIS A 463 12.93 -21.24 18.04
CA HIS A 463 11.83 -20.99 17.11
C HIS A 463 12.29 -20.54 15.72
N ASP A 464 13.58 -20.64 15.41
CA ASP A 464 14.19 -20.07 14.19
C ASP A 464 13.80 -18.58 13.98
N ALA A 465 13.61 -17.86 15.08
CA ALA A 465 13.17 -16.47 15.08
C ALA A 465 14.37 -15.52 14.96
N GLY A 466 14.18 -14.41 14.25
CA GLY A 466 15.13 -13.31 14.31
C GLY A 466 15.18 -12.73 15.73
N PHE A 467 16.37 -12.35 16.20
CA PHE A 467 16.56 -11.81 17.53
C PHE A 467 17.11 -10.38 17.46
N THR A 468 16.52 -9.46 18.21
CA THR A 468 17.00 -8.07 18.28
C THR A 468 16.80 -7.50 19.67
N MET A 469 17.85 -6.89 20.22
CA MET A 469 17.80 -6.13 21.46
C MET A 469 17.69 -4.64 21.18
N VAL A 470 16.64 -4.01 21.67
CA VAL A 470 16.42 -2.56 21.51
C VAL A 470 16.71 -1.85 22.82
N GLU A 471 17.84 -1.14 22.87
CA GLU A 471 18.21 -0.36 24.05
C GLU A 471 17.70 1.07 23.94
N THR A 472 16.72 1.43 24.77
CA THR A 472 16.26 2.82 24.82
C THR A 472 17.12 3.66 25.75
N ARG A 473 17.67 4.76 25.21
CA ARG A 473 18.51 5.73 25.90
C ARG A 473 17.82 7.09 25.94
N CYS A 474 17.92 7.77 27.08
CA CYS A 474 17.34 9.10 27.29
C CYS A 474 18.23 9.92 28.22
N ALA A 475 18.24 11.25 28.05
CA ALA A 475 18.99 12.14 28.93
C ALA A 475 18.44 12.06 30.38
N PRO A 476 19.30 12.05 31.42
CA PRO A 476 18.86 11.90 32.81
C PRO A 476 17.79 12.90 33.26
N ASP A 477 17.92 14.17 32.84
CA ASP A 477 16.93 15.21 33.18
C ASP A 477 15.54 14.88 32.62
N ARG A 478 15.48 14.35 31.38
CA ARG A 478 14.24 13.91 30.74
C ARG A 478 13.67 12.65 31.38
N VAL A 479 14.52 11.73 31.83
CA VAL A 479 14.08 10.55 32.60
C VAL A 479 13.42 10.99 33.91
N ARG A 480 14.02 11.95 34.61
CA ARG A 480 13.47 12.49 35.86
C ARG A 480 12.11 13.15 35.65
N GLU A 481 11.98 14.00 34.62
CA GLU A 481 10.71 14.63 34.24
C GLU A 481 9.63 13.58 33.95
N ARG A 482 9.92 12.60 33.08
CA ARG A 482 8.97 11.54 32.70
C ARG A 482 8.49 10.71 33.88
N LEU A 483 9.40 10.35 34.79
CA LEU A 483 9.03 9.56 35.97
C LEU A 483 8.16 10.38 36.93
N ALA A 484 8.44 11.68 37.08
CA ALA A 484 7.62 12.57 37.90
C ALA A 484 6.21 12.79 37.29
N GLU A 485 6.11 12.95 35.97
CA GLU A 485 4.82 13.06 35.26
C GLU A 485 3.98 11.80 35.42
N ARG A 486 4.59 10.60 35.29
CA ARG A 486 3.90 9.32 35.47
C ARG A 486 3.38 9.10 36.88
N GLU A 487 4.19 9.44 37.88
CA GLU A 487 3.78 9.34 39.29
C GLU A 487 2.61 10.28 39.61
N GLN A 488 2.52 11.41 38.90
CA GLN A 488 1.39 12.35 39.02
C GLN A 488 0.14 11.89 38.26
N SER A 489 0.29 11.24 37.09
CA SER A 489 -0.85 10.80 36.29
C SER A 489 -1.50 9.52 36.82
N GLY A 490 -0.72 8.59 37.39
CA GLY A 490 -1.24 7.34 37.98
C GLY A 490 -1.85 6.34 36.98
N ASP A 491 -1.76 6.61 35.67
CA ASP A 491 -2.40 5.84 34.60
C ASP A 491 -1.48 4.78 33.95
N ASP A 492 -0.17 4.76 34.26
CA ASP A 492 0.78 3.79 33.71
C ASP A 492 0.82 2.51 34.56
N VAL A 493 1.05 1.36 33.93
CA VAL A 493 1.18 0.07 34.62
C VAL A 493 2.54 -0.06 35.33
N SER A 494 3.54 0.73 34.95
CA SER A 494 4.90 0.63 35.50
C SER A 494 5.10 1.31 36.84
N ASP A 495 5.70 0.61 37.82
CA ASP A 495 6.01 1.16 39.16
C ASP A 495 7.42 1.78 39.28
N GLY A 496 8.07 2.06 38.15
CA GLY A 496 9.41 2.66 38.11
C GLY A 496 9.44 4.07 38.72
N ARG A 497 10.40 4.34 39.62
CA ARG A 497 10.54 5.62 40.33
C ARG A 497 11.97 6.15 40.29
N TRP A 498 12.13 7.48 40.24
CA TRP A 498 13.46 8.11 40.18
C TRP A 498 14.39 7.67 41.31
N ALA A 499 13.87 7.48 42.52
CA ALA A 499 14.63 7.00 43.68
C ALA A 499 15.27 5.60 43.49
N LEU A 500 14.76 4.80 42.55
CA LEU A 500 15.27 3.45 42.24
C LEU A 500 16.20 3.44 41.01
N ALA A 501 16.25 4.53 40.23
CA ALA A 501 17.00 4.57 38.98
C ALA A 501 18.51 4.38 39.17
N ALA A 502 19.08 4.98 40.23
CA ALA A 502 20.50 4.82 40.57
C ALA A 502 20.86 3.36 40.90
N ARG A 503 20.04 2.70 41.72
CA ARG A 503 20.24 1.29 42.09
C ARG A 503 20.11 0.36 40.87
N GLN A 504 19.16 0.63 39.99
CA GLN A 504 19.03 -0.14 38.76
C GLN A 504 20.26 0.02 37.86
N ALA A 505 20.84 1.21 37.77
CA ALA A 505 22.04 1.46 36.97
C ALA A 505 23.27 0.72 37.52
N GLU A 506 23.43 0.63 38.84
CA GLU A 506 24.51 -0.14 39.49
C GLU A 506 24.41 -1.64 39.19
N GLU A 507 23.19 -2.17 39.09
CA GLU A 507 22.89 -3.57 38.81
C GLU A 507 22.71 -3.89 37.32
N TYR A 508 22.93 -2.93 36.43
CA TYR A 508 22.74 -3.13 34.99
C TYR A 508 24.00 -3.74 34.38
N ASP A 509 23.91 -5.01 33.97
CA ASP A 509 25.02 -5.69 33.33
C ASP A 509 25.32 -5.03 31.97
N PRO A 510 26.60 -4.84 31.62
CA PRO A 510 26.97 -4.34 30.29
C PRO A 510 26.52 -5.32 29.19
N PRO A 511 26.29 -4.85 27.96
CA PRO A 511 26.01 -5.72 26.82
C PRO A 511 27.13 -6.76 26.66
N LEU A 512 26.75 -7.98 26.28
CA LEU A 512 27.73 -9.02 25.95
C LEU A 512 28.32 -8.76 24.56
N ASP A 513 29.65 -8.93 24.41
CA ASP A 513 30.35 -8.68 23.15
C ASP A 513 29.81 -9.53 21.98
N ASP A 514 29.39 -10.77 22.27
CA ASP A 514 28.83 -11.73 21.31
C ASP A 514 27.36 -11.44 20.92
N MET A 515 26.75 -10.40 21.50
CA MET A 515 25.42 -9.89 21.19
C MET A 515 25.47 -8.50 20.52
N ALA A 516 26.65 -7.98 20.22
CA ALA A 516 26.80 -6.63 19.67
C ALA A 516 26.09 -6.44 18.31
N ALA A 517 26.02 -7.49 17.49
CA ALA A 517 25.31 -7.46 16.20
C ALA A 517 23.77 -7.39 16.36
N ASP A 518 23.25 -7.91 17.47
CA ASP A 518 21.81 -7.93 17.77
C ASP A 518 21.36 -6.65 18.49
N TRP A 519 22.29 -5.75 18.84
CA TRP A 519 22.04 -4.61 19.72
C TRP A 519 21.76 -3.31 18.96
N VAL A 520 20.54 -2.79 19.10
CA VAL A 520 20.05 -1.59 18.43
C VAL A 520 19.80 -0.46 19.45
N PRO A 521 20.72 0.52 19.56
CA PRO A 521 20.51 1.66 20.44
C PRO A 521 19.53 2.66 19.84
N VAL A 522 18.51 3.03 20.62
CA VAL A 522 17.47 4.01 20.27
C VAL A 522 17.49 5.17 21.25
N ARG A 523 17.63 6.38 20.71
CA ARG A 523 17.51 7.62 21.47
C ARG A 523 16.05 8.09 21.51
N SER A 524 15.48 8.16 22.72
CA SER A 524 14.09 8.56 22.94
C SER A 524 13.91 10.02 23.38
N ASP A 525 14.97 10.82 23.33
CA ASP A 525 15.02 12.22 23.77
C ASP A 525 14.66 13.25 22.68
N GLY A 526 14.44 12.79 21.44
CA GLY A 526 13.94 13.63 20.35
C GLY A 526 12.42 13.89 20.40
N PRO A 527 11.89 14.75 19.51
CA PRO A 527 10.45 14.98 19.39
C PRO A 527 9.68 13.65 19.19
N PRO A 528 8.50 13.48 19.82
CA PRO A 528 7.68 12.28 19.67
C PRO A 528 7.30 11.97 18.22
N ASP A 529 7.07 13.02 17.43
CA ASP A 529 6.46 13.01 16.09
C ASP A 529 7.26 12.27 15.00
N ASP A 530 8.38 11.66 15.35
CA ASP A 530 9.20 10.85 14.44
C ASP A 530 9.95 9.70 15.16
N LEU A 531 9.64 9.46 16.45
CA LEU A 531 10.30 8.39 17.20
C LEU A 531 9.97 7.00 16.60
N GLY A 532 8.71 6.79 16.22
CA GLY A 532 8.25 5.53 15.60
C GLY A 532 9.03 5.22 14.33
N TYR A 533 9.04 6.15 13.37
CA TYR A 533 9.83 6.03 12.15
C TYR A 533 11.32 5.76 12.40
N ARG A 534 11.99 6.51 13.30
CA ARG A 534 13.43 6.28 13.58
C ARG A 534 13.71 4.90 14.16
N VAL A 535 12.83 4.41 15.04
CA VAL A 535 12.91 3.05 15.58
C VAL A 535 12.80 2.04 14.45
N LEU A 536 11.79 2.18 13.60
CA LEU A 536 11.52 1.23 12.51
C LEU A 536 12.66 1.22 11.48
N VAL A 537 13.23 2.37 11.12
CA VAL A 537 14.42 2.47 10.26
C VAL A 537 15.58 1.65 10.81
N ARG A 538 15.83 1.71 12.12
CA ARG A 538 16.90 0.94 12.78
C ARG A 538 16.57 -0.56 12.78
N LEU A 539 15.33 -0.92 13.08
CA LEU A 539 14.89 -2.30 13.16
C LEU A 539 14.87 -3.00 11.79
N TYR A 540 14.39 -2.35 10.73
CA TYR A 540 14.47 -2.90 9.38
C TYR A 540 15.92 -3.09 8.90
N GLY A 541 16.83 -2.19 9.31
CA GLY A 541 18.26 -2.34 9.03
C GLY A 541 18.90 -3.51 9.79
N ALA A 542 18.47 -3.79 11.02
CA ALA A 542 19.03 -4.83 11.87
C ALA A 542 18.48 -6.23 11.57
N THR A 543 17.19 -6.35 11.30
CA THR A 543 16.54 -7.65 11.05
C THR A 543 16.87 -8.23 9.67
N GLY A 544 17.49 -7.45 8.77
CA GLY A 544 17.82 -7.89 7.42
C GLY A 544 16.59 -8.28 6.58
N SER A 545 15.39 -7.91 7.03
CA SER A 545 14.09 -8.29 6.48
C SER A 545 13.96 -7.86 5.02
N SER A 546 14.31 -8.77 4.10
CA SER A 546 13.88 -8.73 2.72
C SER A 546 12.82 -9.81 2.58
N PRO A 547 11.55 -9.45 2.40
CA PRO A 547 10.48 -10.42 2.36
C PRO A 547 10.60 -11.30 1.12
N ALA A 548 10.94 -12.57 1.30
CA ALA A 548 10.66 -13.63 0.34
C ALA A 548 9.35 -14.34 0.75
N ARG A 549 8.57 -14.76 -0.25
CA ARG A 549 7.15 -15.16 -0.17
C ARG A 549 6.82 -16.27 0.84
N ARG A 550 5.88 -16.00 1.75
CA ARG A 550 4.88 -16.94 2.30
C ARG A 550 3.51 -16.23 2.36
N PRO A 551 2.39 -16.95 2.21
CA PRO A 551 1.05 -16.33 2.19
C PRO A 551 0.76 -15.59 3.51
N LEU A 552 0.09 -14.45 3.40
CA LEU A 552 -0.66 -13.87 4.52
C LEU A 552 -1.90 -14.77 4.68
N PHE A 553 -1.99 -15.42 5.84
CA PHE A 553 -2.94 -16.46 6.26
C PHE A 553 -2.62 -17.90 5.80
#